data_AF-A0A329MLP5-F1
#
_entry.id   AF-A0A329MLP5-F1
#
_cell.length_a   1.000
_cell.length_b   1.000
_cell.length_c   1.000
_cell.angle_alpha   90.00
_cell.angle_beta   90.00
_cell.angle_gamma   90.00
#
_symmetry.space_group_name_H-M   'P 1'
#
loop_
_entity.id
_entity.type
_entity.pdbx_description
1 polymer ?
#
loop_
_entity_poly.entity_id
_entity_poly.type
_entity_poly.pdbx_seq_one_letter_code
_entity_poly.pdbx_strand_id
1 'polypeptide(L)'
;MKILSINNHGLVLRDEHNNERFIDFAVCNENWIEHHRRIKNLNDEDVNELRVRSRCIGQRDICGKPPYFEFFTCPTTKIEFTSFWAKRRFREWQRIIVQAGWSTFDLS
;
A
#
# COMPACT_ATOMS: atom_id res chain seq x y z
N MET A 1 -15.19 1.49 -6.33
CA MET A 1 -14.25 0.34 -6.21
C MET A 1 -14.65 -0.56 -5.05
N LYS A 2 -14.67 -1.88 -5.28
CA LYS A 2 -14.94 -2.94 -4.29
C LYS A 2 -13.70 -3.81 -4.13
N ILE A 3 -13.50 -4.32 -2.94
CA ILE A 3 -12.40 -5.24 -2.63
C ILE A 3 -12.91 -6.66 -2.78
N LEU A 4 -12.13 -7.51 -3.46
CA LEU A 4 -12.43 -8.93 -3.61
C LEU A 4 -11.63 -9.78 -2.64
N SER A 5 -10.32 -9.54 -2.55
CA SER A 5 -9.42 -10.31 -1.68
C SER A 5 -8.13 -9.56 -1.39
N ILE A 6 -7.53 -9.87 -0.24
CA ILE A 6 -6.19 -9.43 0.15
C ILE A 6 -5.43 -10.66 0.65
N ASN A 7 -4.17 -10.80 0.24
CA ASN A 7 -3.28 -11.86 0.69
C ASN A 7 -1.86 -11.31 0.90
N ASN A 8 -0.88 -12.20 1.03
CA ASN A 8 0.52 -11.85 1.25
C ASN A 8 1.23 -11.25 0.04
N HIS A 9 0.70 -11.43 -1.17
CA HIS A 9 1.28 -10.92 -2.41
C HIS A 9 0.66 -9.59 -2.84
N GLY A 10 -0.60 -9.35 -2.48
CA GLY A 10 -1.29 -8.17 -2.94
C GLY A 10 -2.77 -8.13 -2.62
N LEU A 11 -3.46 -7.29 -3.38
CA LEU A 11 -4.86 -6.98 -3.23
C LEU A 11 -5.56 -7.04 -4.59
N VAL A 12 -6.69 -7.75 -4.65
CA VAL A 12 -7.58 -7.71 -5.82
C VAL A 12 -8.72 -6.74 -5.57
N LEU A 13 -8.81 -5.75 -6.44
CA LEU A 13 -9.87 -4.76 -6.49
C LEU A 13 -10.76 -5.02 -7.70
N ARG A 14 -12.03 -4.64 -7.58
CA ARG A 14 -12.98 -4.56 -8.69
C ARG A 14 -13.48 -3.12 -8.81
N ASP A 15 -13.42 -2.55 -9.99
CA ASP A 15 -13.99 -1.23 -10.25
C ASP A 15 -15.52 -1.29 -10.47
N GLU A 16 -16.10 -0.17 -10.88
CA GLU A 16 -17.55 -0.04 -11.13
C GLU A 16 -17.97 -0.65 -12.47
N HIS A 17 -17.01 -0.91 -13.36
CA HIS A 17 -17.20 -1.55 -14.66
C HIS A 17 -16.93 -3.07 -14.60
N ASN A 18 -16.80 -3.64 -13.39
CA ASN A 18 -16.40 -5.03 -13.14
C ASN A 18 -14.98 -5.40 -13.60
N ASN A 19 -14.12 -4.44 -13.90
CA ASN A 19 -12.71 -4.75 -14.18
C ASN A 19 -11.99 -5.07 -12.88
N GLU A 20 -11.19 -6.13 -12.91
CA GLU A 20 -10.35 -6.51 -11.78
C GLU A 20 -8.96 -5.89 -11.94
N ARG A 21 -8.47 -5.30 -10.84
CA ARG A 21 -7.13 -4.74 -10.76
C ARG A 21 -6.40 -5.39 -9.60
N PHE A 22 -5.24 -5.97 -9.90
CA PHE A 22 -4.34 -6.50 -8.88
C PHE A 22 -3.33 -5.42 -8.48
N ILE A 23 -3.21 -5.15 -7.18
CA ILE A 23 -2.14 -4.36 -6.60
C ILE A 23 -1.11 -5.33 -6.04
N ASP A 24 0.04 -5.41 -6.71
CA ASP A 24 1.18 -6.22 -6.29
C ASP A 24 2.02 -5.46 -5.25
N PHE A 25 2.20 -6.05 -4.07
CA PHE A 25 2.94 -5.43 -2.97
C PHE A 25 4.45 -5.34 -3.23
N ALA A 26 5.04 -6.28 -3.97
CA ALA A 26 6.44 -6.21 -4.35
C ALA A 26 6.68 -5.06 -5.35
N VAL A 27 5.78 -4.88 -6.31
CA VAL A 27 5.83 -3.74 -7.25
C VAL A 27 5.68 -2.41 -6.49
N CYS A 28 4.77 -2.33 -5.52
CA CYS A 28 4.64 -1.15 -4.67
C CYS A 28 5.92 -0.83 -3.88
N ASN A 29 6.59 -1.85 -3.36
CA ASN A 29 7.85 -1.68 -2.64
C ASN A 29 8.99 -1.19 -3.56
N GLU A 30 9.09 -1.75 -4.76
CA GLU A 30 10.10 -1.31 -5.72
C GLU A 30 9.86 0.15 -6.16
N ASN A 31 8.61 0.54 -6.39
CA ASN A 31 8.27 1.94 -6.69
C ASN A 31 8.64 2.89 -5.54
N TRP A 32 8.48 2.46 -4.29
CA TRP A 32 8.92 3.22 -3.12
C TRP A 32 10.44 3.41 -3.07
N ILE A 33 11.19 2.33 -3.33
CA ILE A 33 12.65 2.33 -3.35
C ILE A 33 13.15 3.27 -4.45
N GLU A 34 12.59 3.16 -5.66
CA GLU A 34 12.96 4.00 -6.80
C GLU A 34 12.62 5.48 -6.57
N HIS A 35 11.48 5.76 -5.94
CA HIS A 35 11.13 7.12 -5.52
C HIS A 35 12.15 7.68 -4.51
N HIS A 36 12.57 6.88 -3.54
CA HIS A 36 13.61 7.24 -2.57
C HIS A 36 14.97 7.47 -3.21
N ARG A 37 15.35 6.60 -4.16
CA ARG A 37 16.58 6.74 -4.94
C ARG A 37 16.63 8.10 -5.61
N ARG A 38 15.55 8.51 -6.29
CA ARG A 38 15.47 9.77 -7.01
C ARG A 38 15.51 10.99 -6.08
N ILE A 39 14.72 10.98 -5.00
CA ILE A 39 14.62 12.14 -4.11
C ILE A 39 15.87 12.34 -3.27
N LYS A 40 16.50 11.25 -2.82
CA LYS A 40 17.69 11.30 -1.95
C LYS A 40 19.00 11.15 -2.72
N ASN A 41 18.94 11.02 -4.04
CA ASN A 41 20.08 10.77 -4.92
C ASN A 41 20.95 9.61 -4.43
N LEU A 42 20.31 8.50 -4.06
CA LEU A 42 20.99 7.32 -3.48
C LEU A 42 21.85 6.63 -4.54
N ASN A 43 23.04 6.18 -4.14
CA ASN A 43 23.85 5.31 -4.97
C ASN A 43 23.32 3.86 -4.94
N ASP A 44 23.92 2.98 -5.73
CA ASP A 44 23.45 1.60 -5.87
C ASP A 44 23.61 0.76 -4.57
N GLU A 45 24.60 1.08 -3.74
CA GLU A 45 24.83 0.42 -2.45
C GLU A 45 23.71 0.79 -1.46
N ASP A 46 23.41 2.08 -1.33
CA ASP A 46 22.32 2.61 -0.50
C ASP A 46 20.96 2.06 -0.93
N VAL A 47 20.74 1.91 -2.25
CA VAL A 47 19.51 1.31 -2.80
C VAL A 47 19.41 -0.16 -2.42
N ASN A 48 20.50 -0.93 -2.51
CA ASN A 48 20.50 -2.33 -2.12
C ASN A 48 20.23 -2.49 -0.62
N GLU A 49 20.85 -1.67 0.24
CA GLU A 49 20.55 -1.66 1.68
C GLU A 49 19.06 -1.32 1.92
N LEU A 50 18.54 -0.32 1.21
CA LEU A 50 17.14 0.06 1.30
C LEU A 50 16.20 -1.07 0.89
N ARG A 51 16.52 -1.81 -0.18
CA ARG A 51 15.73 -2.95 -0.67
C ARG A 51 15.70 -4.11 0.33
N VAL A 52 16.79 -4.34 1.06
CA VAL A 52 16.85 -5.37 2.11
C VAL A 52 16.02 -4.98 3.34
N ARG A 53 16.10 -3.71 3.76
CA ARG A 53 15.48 -3.26 5.02
C ARG A 53 14.03 -2.79 4.88
N SER A 54 13.64 -2.25 3.72
CA SER A 54 12.33 -1.62 3.55
C SER A 54 11.26 -2.61 3.08
N ARG A 55 10.21 -2.74 3.88
CA ARG A 55 8.98 -3.47 3.52
C ARG A 55 7.81 -2.54 3.23
N CYS A 56 8.08 -1.26 2.99
CA CYS A 56 7.04 -0.25 2.81
C CYS A 56 6.37 -0.41 1.44
N ILE A 57 5.04 -0.48 1.42
CA ILE A 57 4.23 -0.66 0.20
C ILE A 57 3.23 0.48 -0.04
N GLY A 58 3.16 1.43 0.87
CA GLY A 58 2.20 2.53 0.82
C GLY A 58 2.18 3.37 2.08
N GLN A 59 1.19 4.23 2.17
CA GLN A 59 0.88 5.05 3.34
C GLN A 59 -0.58 4.89 3.75
N ARG A 60 -0.90 5.22 4.99
CA ARG A 60 -2.26 5.10 5.51
C ARG A 60 -2.57 6.19 6.52
N ASP A 61 -3.85 6.49 6.66
CA ASP A 61 -4.35 7.43 7.68
C ASP A 61 -5.71 6.95 8.17
N ILE A 62 -5.78 6.56 9.45
CA ILE A 62 -7.04 6.15 10.09
C ILE A 62 -7.86 7.36 10.61
N CYS A 63 -7.22 8.50 10.79
CA CYS A 63 -7.80 9.76 11.24
C CYS A 63 -8.34 10.61 10.07
N GLY A 64 -7.92 10.28 8.84
CA GLY A 64 -8.44 10.83 7.60
C GLY A 64 -9.97 10.75 7.49
N LYS A 65 -10.55 11.69 6.73
CA LYS A 65 -11.99 11.80 6.50
C LYS A 65 -12.29 11.70 5.00
N PRO A 66 -12.49 10.49 4.44
CA PRO A 66 -12.53 9.17 5.09
C PRO A 66 -11.14 8.57 5.37
N PRO A 67 -11.04 7.54 6.25
CA PRO A 67 -9.81 6.76 6.43
C PRO A 67 -9.36 6.12 5.12
N TYR A 68 -8.06 5.98 4.90
CA TYR A 68 -7.56 5.44 3.62
C TYR A 68 -6.23 4.70 3.71
N PHE A 69 -6.01 3.84 2.70
CA PHE A 69 -4.70 3.35 2.31
C PHE A 69 -4.36 3.91 0.94
N GLU A 70 -3.12 4.34 0.74
CA GLU A 70 -2.59 4.71 -0.56
C GLU A 70 -1.36 3.85 -0.86
N PHE A 71 -1.47 3.02 -1.89
CA PHE A 71 -0.42 2.12 -2.31
C PHE A 71 0.48 2.79 -3.35
N PHE A 72 1.78 2.56 -3.25
CA PHE A 72 2.82 3.10 -4.15
C PHE A 72 2.83 2.38 -5.50
N THR A 73 1.68 2.28 -6.15
CA THR A 73 1.55 1.94 -7.57
C THR A 73 1.96 3.15 -8.43
N CYS A 74 2.10 2.96 -9.74
CA CYS A 74 2.39 4.04 -10.68
C CYS A 74 1.26 4.13 -11.74
N PRO A 75 0.37 5.15 -11.68
CA PRO A 75 0.22 6.15 -10.61
C PRO A 75 -0.27 5.53 -9.29
N THR A 76 -0.14 6.27 -8.17
CA THR A 76 -0.54 5.78 -6.84
C THR A 76 -2.02 5.43 -6.80
N THR A 77 -2.37 4.46 -5.95
CA THR A 77 -3.75 3.97 -5.83
C THR A 77 -4.23 4.18 -4.42
N LYS A 78 -5.13 5.15 -4.26
CA LYS A 78 -5.79 5.48 -2.99
C LYS A 78 -7.11 4.72 -2.86
N ILE A 79 -7.34 4.12 -1.70
CA ILE A 79 -8.53 3.36 -1.36
C ILE A 79 -9.10 3.93 -0.07
N GLU A 80 -10.30 4.47 -0.19
CA GLU A 80 -11.01 5.14 0.90
C GLU A 80 -12.05 4.23 1.54
N PHE A 81 -12.16 4.30 2.86
CA PHE A 81 -13.09 3.51 3.66
C PHE A 81 -14.26 4.40 4.08
N THR A 82 -15.35 4.35 3.31
CA THR A 82 -16.52 5.24 3.50
C THR A 82 -17.70 4.57 4.20
N SER A 83 -17.66 3.24 4.41
CA SER A 83 -18.77 2.49 5.03
C SER A 83 -18.91 2.76 6.54
N PHE A 84 -20.08 2.46 7.12
CA PHE A 84 -20.29 2.48 8.58
C PHE A 84 -19.21 1.68 9.38
N TRP A 85 -18.66 0.63 8.76
CA TRP A 85 -17.61 -0.22 9.36
C TRP A 85 -16.19 0.19 8.94
N ALA A 86 -15.98 1.43 8.45
CA ALA A 86 -14.74 1.91 7.87
C ALA A 86 -13.51 1.61 8.74
N LYS A 87 -13.51 2.07 10.00
CA LYS A 87 -12.38 1.86 10.92
C LYS A 87 -12.12 0.38 11.23
N ARG A 88 -13.17 -0.46 11.27
CA ARG A 88 -13.01 -1.90 11.50
C ARG A 88 -12.32 -2.57 10.30
N ARG A 89 -12.79 -2.28 9.09
CA ARG A 89 -12.21 -2.80 7.84
C ARG A 89 -10.78 -2.29 7.61
N PHE A 90 -10.52 -1.03 7.95
CA PHE A 90 -9.18 -0.45 7.93
C PHE A 90 -8.21 -1.25 8.82
N ARG A 91 -8.59 -1.52 10.08
CA ARG A 91 -7.74 -2.27 11.01
C ARG A 91 -7.54 -3.72 10.59
N GLU A 92 -8.55 -4.32 9.97
CA GLU A 92 -8.43 -5.65 9.37
C GLU A 92 -7.37 -5.68 8.27
N TRP A 93 -7.38 -4.68 7.39
CA TRP A 93 -6.37 -4.54 6.34
C TRP A 93 -4.98 -4.32 6.90
N GLN A 94 -4.85 -3.40 7.86
CA GLN A 94 -3.59 -3.17 8.55
C GLN A 94 -3.02 -4.47 9.11
N ARG A 95 -3.86 -5.29 9.75
CA ARG A 95 -3.44 -6.58 10.31
C ARG A 95 -2.96 -7.55 9.23
N ILE A 96 -3.70 -7.68 8.13
CA ILE A 96 -3.36 -8.60 7.03
C ILE A 96 -2.04 -8.20 6.38
N ILE A 97 -1.85 -6.90 6.10
CA ILE A 97 -0.61 -6.36 5.52
C ILE A 97 0.58 -6.64 6.44
N VAL A 98 0.44 -6.39 7.75
CA VAL A 98 1.50 -6.67 8.73
C VAL A 98 1.80 -8.16 8.86
N GLN A 99 0.76 -9.01 8.90
CA GLN A 99 0.93 -10.47 8.95
C GLN A 99 1.59 -11.02 7.69
N ALA A 100 1.45 -10.35 6.56
CA ALA A 100 2.14 -10.66 5.32
C ALA A 100 3.62 -10.22 5.29
N GLY A 101 4.10 -9.53 6.34
CA GLY A 101 5.47 -9.01 6.42
C GLY A 101 5.69 -7.67 5.74
N TRP A 102 4.61 -7.00 5.32
CA TRP A 102 4.65 -5.67 4.70
C TRP A 102 4.33 -4.57 5.71
N SER A 103 4.75 -3.35 5.39
CA SER A 103 4.48 -2.16 6.19
C SER A 103 3.91 -1.02 5.35
N THR A 104 3.27 -0.08 6.03
CA THR A 104 2.80 1.18 5.44
C THR A 104 3.23 2.33 6.34
N PHE A 105 3.58 3.47 5.77
CA PHE A 105 3.81 4.69 6.53
C PHE A 105 2.52 5.14 7.22
N ASP A 106 2.60 5.44 8.51
CA ASP A 106 1.46 5.92 9.30
C ASP A 106 1.45 7.45 9.32
N LEU A 107 0.37 8.06 8.84
CA LEU A 107 0.15 9.50 8.83
C LEU A 107 -0.79 9.98 9.96
N SER A 108 -1.28 9.06 10.79
CA SER A 108 -2.24 9.35 11.86
C SER A 108 -1.64 9.63 13.23
#